data_AF-A0A3N4MT85-F1
#
_entry.id   AF-A0A3N4MT85-F1
#
_cell.length_a   1.000
_cell.length_b   1.000
_cell.length_c   1.000
_cell.angle_alpha   90.00
_cell.angle_beta   90.00
_cell.angle_gamma   90.00
#
_symmetry.space_group_name_H-M   'P 1'
#
loop_
_entity.id
_entity.type
_entity.pdbx_description
1 polymer ?
#
loop_
_entity_poly.entity_id
_entity_poly.type
_entity_poly.pdbx_seq_one_letter_code
_entity_poly.pdbx_strand_id
1 'polypeptide(L)'
;VRYAPTGDRSTSKVPAKLTASVSRQTVLNSAFSIAKGGARIATRAFPLFGNALLLKQAYDVVKGDIESAGYKYNEVSDEFEKYYDGAYCTPENLCVGLDSSVISALRKSGTQSQKDAVTYVDMLVEKAAQKDFAQKKQDPDYRLKDHSFQSCNTSHQGANCYVYSSKDRLRSPYVFTLKEFQISETLTQEEFLKLATGSIDSRPTPFVEGSGRPDYKEELSVSPTTVTIETKDGPVVISFGRDKDGKTNVTVNITG
;
A
#
# COMPACT_ATOMS: atom_id res chain seq x y z
N VAL A 1 -9.71 -9.27 -74.01
CA VAL A 1 -8.59 -9.66 -73.11
C VAL A 1 -9.09 -9.54 -71.68
N ARG A 2 -9.31 -10.66 -70.98
CA ARG A 2 -9.68 -10.63 -69.56
C ARG A 2 -8.42 -10.33 -68.75
N TYR A 3 -8.45 -9.28 -67.93
CA TYR A 3 -7.38 -8.97 -66.98
C TYR A 3 -7.46 -10.01 -65.85
N ALA A 4 -6.69 -11.08 -65.94
CA ALA A 4 -6.51 -12.02 -64.84
C ALA A 4 -5.60 -11.34 -63.80
N PRO A 5 -5.94 -11.33 -62.50
CA PRO A 5 -5.01 -10.87 -61.48
C PRO A 5 -3.85 -11.88 -61.44
N THR A 6 -2.75 -11.55 -62.11
CA THR A 6 -1.44 -12.18 -61.88
C THR A 6 -0.91 -11.57 -60.59
N GLY A 7 -1.31 -12.12 -59.45
CA GLY A 7 -0.85 -11.62 -58.16
C GLY A 7 -0.73 -12.79 -57.22
N ASP A 8 0.48 -13.35 -57.14
CA ASP A 8 0.86 -14.26 -56.08
C ASP A 8 0.53 -13.57 -54.74
N ARG A 9 -0.38 -14.16 -53.97
CA ARG A 9 -0.92 -13.55 -52.75
C ARG A 9 -0.79 -14.55 -51.61
N SER A 10 0.06 -14.24 -50.64
CA SER A 10 0.09 -14.97 -49.37
C SER A 10 -1.05 -14.51 -48.47
N THR A 11 -1.81 -15.46 -47.91
CA THR A 11 -2.88 -15.23 -46.92
C THR A 11 -2.41 -15.49 -45.49
N SER A 12 -1.10 -15.73 -45.30
CA SER A 12 -0.50 -16.03 -44.01
C SER A 12 -0.73 -14.90 -43.02
N LYS A 13 -1.28 -15.24 -41.85
CA LYS A 13 -1.50 -14.31 -40.74
C LYS A 13 -0.31 -14.38 -39.78
N VAL A 14 0.17 -13.22 -39.35
CA VAL A 14 1.26 -13.11 -38.39
C VAL A 14 0.70 -12.95 -36.98
N PRO A 15 0.99 -13.86 -36.03
CA PRO A 15 0.45 -13.78 -34.68
C PRO A 15 1.12 -12.64 -33.90
N ALA A 16 0.30 -11.67 -33.48
CA ALA A 16 0.72 -10.56 -32.62
C ALA A 16 0.06 -10.68 -31.25
N LYS A 17 0.82 -10.32 -30.21
CA LYS A 17 0.38 -10.23 -28.81
C LYS A 17 0.45 -8.77 -28.39
N LEU A 18 -0.68 -8.25 -27.92
CA LEU A 18 -0.75 -6.95 -27.26
C LEU A 18 -0.62 -7.17 -25.75
N THR A 19 0.30 -6.48 -25.10
CA THR A 19 0.45 -6.48 -23.64
C THR A 19 0.25 -5.07 -23.11
N ALA A 20 -0.67 -4.93 -22.17
CA ALA A 20 -0.89 -3.69 -21.43
C ALA A 20 -0.20 -3.78 -20.06
N SER A 21 0.39 -2.68 -19.61
CA SER A 21 1.01 -2.58 -18.30
C SER A 21 0.75 -1.21 -17.67
N VAL A 22 0.79 -1.17 -16.33
CA VAL A 22 0.61 0.04 -15.51
C VAL A 22 1.63 0.01 -14.38
N SER A 23 2.00 1.18 -13.86
CA SER A 23 2.96 1.31 -12.77
C SER A 23 2.33 0.90 -11.43
N ARG A 24 2.79 -0.22 -10.85
CA ARG A 24 2.36 -0.66 -9.50
C ARG A 24 2.58 0.43 -8.46
N GLN A 25 3.72 1.12 -8.51
CA GLN A 25 4.02 2.19 -7.56
C GLN A 25 3.00 3.33 -7.66
N THR A 26 2.63 3.72 -8.88
CA THR A 26 1.68 4.81 -9.10
C THR A 26 0.27 4.40 -8.64
N VAL A 27 -0.11 3.14 -8.86
CA VAL A 27 -1.36 2.57 -8.33
C VAL A 27 -1.38 2.65 -6.79
N LEU A 28 -0.34 2.17 -6.11
CA LEU A 28 -0.27 2.22 -4.64
C LEU A 28 -0.26 3.65 -4.09
N ASN A 29 0.46 4.57 -4.74
CA ASN A 29 0.51 5.96 -4.31
C ASN A 29 -0.85 6.66 -4.36
N SER A 30 -1.73 6.23 -5.27
CA SER A 30 -3.10 6.77 -5.41
C SER A 30 -4.17 6.00 -4.62
N ALA A 31 -3.85 4.77 -4.18
CA ALA A 31 -4.83 3.83 -3.64
C ALA A 31 -5.55 4.34 -2.38
N PHE A 32 -4.85 5.06 -1.50
CA PHE A 32 -5.44 5.58 -0.27
C PHE A 32 -6.55 6.62 -0.56
N SER A 33 -6.27 7.58 -1.44
CA SER A 33 -7.27 8.58 -1.85
C SER A 33 -8.46 7.95 -2.56
N ILE A 34 -8.23 6.92 -3.38
CA ILE A 34 -9.29 6.14 -4.03
C ILE A 34 -10.16 5.42 -3.00
N ALA A 35 -9.55 4.74 -2.02
CA ALA A 35 -10.27 4.04 -0.96
C ALA A 35 -11.12 5.00 -0.10
N LYS A 36 -10.57 6.17 0.25
CA LYS A 36 -11.30 7.24 0.95
C LYS A 36 -12.48 7.76 0.12
N GLY A 37 -12.27 8.04 -1.17
CA GLY A 37 -13.34 8.43 -2.09
C GLY A 37 -14.44 7.35 -2.21
N GLY A 38 -14.05 6.09 -2.24
CA GLY A 38 -14.97 4.96 -2.24
C GLY A 38 -15.77 4.82 -0.94
N ALA A 39 -15.14 5.02 0.21
CA ALA A 39 -15.82 5.03 1.50
C ALA A 39 -16.84 6.16 1.60
N ARG A 40 -16.48 7.37 1.18
CA ARG A 40 -17.41 8.52 1.10
C ARG A 40 -18.64 8.23 0.24
N ILE A 41 -18.45 7.50 -0.85
CA ILE A 41 -19.54 7.11 -1.74
C ILE A 41 -20.40 6.02 -1.09
N ALA A 42 -19.76 5.07 -0.38
CA ALA A 42 -20.44 3.95 0.26
C ALA A 42 -21.39 4.38 1.38
N THR A 43 -21.24 5.58 1.95
CA THR A 43 -22.19 6.11 2.95
C THR A 43 -23.49 6.65 2.35
N ARG A 44 -23.57 6.82 1.03
CA ARG A 44 -24.73 7.39 0.35
C ARG A 44 -25.65 6.30 -0.19
N ALA A 45 -26.95 6.44 0.06
CA ALA A 45 -27.98 5.47 -0.37
C ALA A 45 -28.55 5.78 -1.77
N PHE A 46 -27.69 5.97 -2.78
CA PHE A 46 -28.12 6.22 -4.16
C PHE A 46 -27.46 5.25 -5.16
N PRO A 47 -28.11 4.95 -6.30
CA PRO A 47 -27.51 4.16 -7.36
C PRO A 47 -26.21 4.79 -7.86
N LEU A 48 -25.16 3.99 -7.96
CA LEU A 48 -23.84 4.43 -8.40
C LEU A 48 -23.63 4.09 -9.86
N PHE A 49 -23.04 5.02 -10.60
CA PHE A 49 -22.73 4.84 -12.02
C PHE A 49 -21.30 5.32 -12.32
N GLY A 50 -20.70 4.73 -13.37
CA GLY A 50 -19.38 5.11 -13.86
C GLY A 50 -18.30 5.08 -12.77
N ASN A 51 -17.52 6.16 -12.68
CA ASN A 51 -16.38 6.25 -11.77
C ASN A 51 -16.76 6.10 -10.29
N ALA A 52 -17.99 6.47 -9.90
CA ALA A 52 -18.44 6.30 -8.51
C ALA A 52 -18.52 4.82 -8.10
N LEU A 53 -18.92 3.95 -9.04
CA LEU A 53 -18.95 2.51 -8.82
C LEU A 53 -17.53 1.94 -8.68
N LEU A 54 -16.59 2.41 -9.50
CA LEU A 54 -15.18 1.98 -9.44
C LEU A 54 -14.52 2.35 -8.10
N LEU A 55 -14.76 3.57 -7.62
CA LEU A 55 -14.27 4.00 -6.30
C LEU A 55 -14.85 3.13 -5.18
N LYS A 56 -16.17 2.87 -5.20
CA LYS A 56 -16.78 1.98 -4.21
C LYS A 56 -16.20 0.57 -4.29
N GLN A 57 -16.01 0.02 -5.48
CA GLN A 57 -15.40 -1.30 -5.66
C GLN A 57 -13.97 -1.34 -5.10
N ALA A 58 -13.18 -0.30 -5.31
CA ALA A 58 -11.85 -0.18 -4.73
C ALA A 58 -11.91 -0.16 -3.20
N TYR A 59 -12.83 0.61 -2.61
CA TYR A 59 -13.04 0.57 -1.16
C TYR A 59 -13.45 -0.84 -0.68
N ASP A 60 -14.37 -1.52 -1.36
CA ASP A 60 -14.81 -2.87 -1.00
C ASP A 60 -13.67 -3.92 -1.10
N VAL A 61 -12.58 -3.65 -1.84
CA VAL A 61 -11.36 -4.51 -1.84
C VAL A 61 -10.66 -4.45 -0.48
N VAL A 62 -10.53 -3.25 0.10
CA VAL A 62 -9.65 -2.97 1.24
C VAL A 62 -10.41 -2.73 2.54
N LYS A 63 -11.74 -2.64 2.48
CA LYS A 63 -12.62 -2.41 3.62
C LYS A 63 -12.36 -3.39 4.76
N GLY A 64 -12.18 -4.68 4.44
CA GLY A 64 -11.89 -5.71 5.44
C GLY A 64 -10.57 -5.46 6.18
N ASP A 65 -9.53 -5.03 5.48
CA ASP A 65 -8.21 -4.74 6.09
C ASP A 65 -8.29 -3.49 6.99
N ILE A 66 -9.01 -2.46 6.54
CA ILE A 66 -9.23 -1.23 7.31
C ILE A 66 -10.03 -1.52 8.58
N GLU A 67 -11.17 -2.21 8.44
CA GLU A 67 -12.09 -2.49 9.57
C GLU A 67 -11.48 -3.49 10.56
N SER A 68 -10.71 -4.48 10.09
CA SER A 68 -10.02 -5.44 10.97
C SER A 68 -8.90 -4.79 11.78
N ALA A 69 -8.27 -3.72 11.26
CA ALA A 69 -7.35 -2.89 12.02
C ALA A 69 -8.06 -1.95 13.02
N GLY A 70 -9.39 -1.85 12.97
CA GLY A 70 -10.23 -1.05 13.87
C GLY A 70 -10.59 0.34 13.34
N TYR A 71 -10.20 0.68 12.11
CA TYR A 71 -10.52 1.96 11.50
C TYR A 71 -11.92 1.97 10.89
N LYS A 72 -12.61 3.10 11.01
CA LYS A 72 -13.92 3.34 10.41
C LYS A 72 -13.92 4.68 9.70
N TYR A 73 -14.60 4.75 8.57
CA TYR A 73 -14.76 6.01 7.86
C TYR A 73 -15.70 6.95 8.63
N ASN A 74 -15.23 8.18 8.88
CA ASN A 74 -15.99 9.26 9.49
C ASN A 74 -16.36 10.28 8.41
N GLU A 75 -17.67 10.44 8.19
CA GLU A 75 -18.19 11.37 7.18
C GLU A 75 -17.93 12.84 7.49
N VAL A 76 -17.83 13.20 8.77
CA VAL A 76 -17.66 14.58 9.22
C VAL A 76 -16.22 15.03 9.05
N SER A 77 -15.25 14.22 9.46
CA SER A 77 -13.82 14.53 9.28
C SER A 77 -13.29 14.13 7.90
N ASP A 78 -14.03 13.33 7.13
CA ASP A 78 -13.59 12.76 5.85
C ASP A 78 -12.32 11.89 5.99
N GLU A 79 -12.19 11.24 7.15
CA GLU A 79 -11.03 10.44 7.52
C GLU A 79 -11.43 9.03 7.95
N PHE A 80 -10.48 8.09 7.85
CA PHE A 80 -10.61 6.81 8.53
C PHE A 80 -10.05 6.96 9.93
N GLU A 81 -10.87 6.73 10.94
CA GLU A 81 -10.51 6.94 12.34
C GLU A 81 -10.68 5.65 13.13
N LYS A 82 -9.71 5.38 13.99
CA LYS A 82 -9.79 4.37 15.02
C LYS A 82 -9.96 5.07 16.36
N TYR A 83 -10.95 4.63 17.12
CA TYR A 83 -11.25 5.16 18.45
C TYR A 83 -10.78 4.17 19.51
N TYR A 84 -10.13 4.69 20.54
CA TYR A 84 -9.63 3.91 21.67
C TYR A 84 -10.36 4.32 22.94
N ASP A 85 -10.59 3.38 23.85
CA ASP A 85 -11.29 3.62 25.13
C ASP A 85 -10.36 4.13 26.24
N GLY A 86 -9.05 4.02 26.01
CA GLY A 86 -8.04 4.65 26.83
C GLY A 86 -6.72 4.73 26.11
N ALA A 87 -5.73 5.32 26.77
CA ALA A 87 -4.40 5.47 26.22
C ALA A 87 -3.34 5.54 27.30
N TYR A 88 -2.12 5.15 26.97
CA TYR A 88 -0.95 5.50 27.75
C TYR A 88 -0.38 6.77 27.18
N CYS A 89 -0.34 7.84 27.96
CA CYS A 89 0.08 9.15 27.49
C CYS A 89 1.18 9.75 28.37
N THR A 90 2.13 10.41 27.73
CA THR A 90 3.11 11.29 28.39
C THR A 90 2.54 12.70 28.55
N PRO A 91 3.13 13.55 29.43
CA PRO A 91 2.79 14.97 29.51
C PRO A 91 3.04 15.75 28.20
N GLU A 92 3.90 15.23 27.33
CA GLU A 92 4.28 15.83 26.04
C GLU A 92 3.34 15.38 24.89
N ASN A 93 2.18 14.80 25.23
CA ASN A 93 1.15 14.31 24.29
C ASN A 93 1.57 13.16 23.35
N LEU A 94 2.68 12.48 23.64
CA LEU A 94 2.93 11.15 23.05
C LEU A 94 1.98 10.15 23.70
N CYS A 95 1.04 9.62 22.93
CA CYS A 95 0.00 8.70 23.38
C CYS A 95 0.00 7.38 22.59
N VAL A 96 -0.31 6.29 23.27
CA VAL A 96 -0.56 4.96 22.69
C VAL A 96 -1.99 4.55 23.02
N GLY A 97 -2.84 4.42 22.00
CA GLY A 97 -4.23 4.04 22.16
C GLY A 97 -4.42 2.56 22.53
N LEU A 98 -5.40 2.31 23.40
CA LEU A 98 -5.73 1.00 23.96
C LEU A 98 -7.21 0.69 23.73
N ASP A 99 -7.47 -0.46 23.09
CA ASP A 99 -8.84 -0.95 22.87
C ASP A 99 -9.52 -1.32 24.20
N SER A 100 -10.86 -1.33 24.21
CA SER A 100 -11.67 -1.62 25.39
C SER A 100 -11.30 -2.94 26.08
N SER A 101 -10.96 -3.96 25.28
CA SER A 101 -10.56 -5.27 25.76
C SER A 101 -9.24 -5.23 26.53
N VAL A 102 -8.28 -4.41 26.07
CA VAL A 102 -6.99 -4.19 26.72
C VAL A 102 -7.19 -3.43 28.03
N ILE A 103 -7.95 -2.34 28.02
CA ILE A 103 -8.29 -1.59 29.24
C ILE A 103 -8.97 -2.49 30.27
N SER A 104 -9.95 -3.28 29.83
CA SER A 104 -10.64 -4.26 30.69
C SER A 104 -9.67 -5.29 31.27
N ALA A 105 -8.76 -5.82 30.46
CA ALA A 105 -7.75 -6.77 30.91
C ALA A 105 -6.74 -6.15 31.91
N LEU A 106 -6.30 -4.90 31.68
CA LEU A 106 -5.39 -4.19 32.58
C LEU A 106 -6.00 -4.00 33.99
N ARG A 107 -7.32 -3.85 34.09
CA ARG A 107 -8.03 -3.72 35.39
C ARG A 107 -8.14 -5.04 36.17
N LYS A 108 -7.94 -6.20 35.53
CA LYS A 108 -8.04 -7.52 36.17
C LYS A 108 -6.77 -7.87 36.96
N SER A 109 -6.53 -7.13 38.05
CA SER A 109 -5.31 -7.22 38.86
C SER A 109 -4.90 -8.65 39.23
N GLY A 110 -3.63 -8.98 39.00
CA GLY A 110 -3.03 -10.27 39.36
C GLY A 110 -3.39 -11.43 38.43
N THR A 111 -4.19 -11.21 37.39
CA THR A 111 -4.58 -12.28 36.44
C THR A 111 -3.59 -12.45 35.30
N GLN A 112 -3.61 -13.62 34.65
CA GLN A 112 -2.83 -13.83 33.42
C GLN A 112 -3.23 -12.83 32.32
N SER A 113 -4.53 -12.54 32.19
CA SER A 113 -5.02 -11.54 31.23
C SER A 113 -4.41 -10.15 31.45
N GLN A 114 -4.19 -9.72 32.69
CA GLN A 114 -3.49 -8.47 32.97
C GLN A 114 -2.02 -8.54 32.53
N LYS A 115 -1.31 -9.65 32.81
CA LYS A 115 0.09 -9.83 32.40
C LYS A 115 0.24 -9.82 30.87
N ASP A 116 -0.66 -10.50 30.17
CA ASP A 116 -0.69 -10.53 28.70
C ASP A 116 -0.96 -9.12 28.14
N ALA A 117 -1.92 -8.39 28.73
CA ALA A 117 -2.22 -7.02 28.36
C ALA A 117 -1.03 -6.07 28.61
N VAL A 118 -0.36 -6.17 29.77
CA VAL A 118 0.85 -5.40 30.06
C VAL A 118 1.95 -5.68 29.04
N THR A 119 2.16 -6.95 28.68
CA THR A 119 3.18 -7.34 27.68
C THR A 119 2.85 -6.77 26.30
N TYR A 120 1.57 -6.82 25.90
CA TYR A 120 1.11 -6.21 24.66
C TYR A 120 1.31 -4.70 24.65
N VAL A 121 0.93 -4.01 25.73
CA VAL A 121 1.10 -2.55 25.86
C VAL A 121 2.57 -2.14 25.90
N ASP A 122 3.43 -2.94 26.53
CA ASP A 122 4.88 -2.70 26.58
C ASP A 122 5.49 -2.62 25.18
N MET A 123 5.13 -3.55 24.29
CA MET A 123 5.58 -3.52 22.90
C MET A 123 5.13 -2.25 22.15
N LEU A 124 3.88 -1.81 22.38
CA LEU A 124 3.34 -0.61 21.73
C LEU A 124 4.02 0.67 22.24
N VAL A 125 4.19 0.78 23.55
CA VAL A 125 4.83 1.91 24.22
C VAL A 125 6.30 2.00 23.83
N GLU A 126 7.02 0.86 23.82
CA GLU A 126 8.42 0.82 23.44
C GLU A 126 8.63 1.29 22.00
N LYS A 127 7.82 0.77 21.07
CA LYS A 127 7.85 1.19 19.67
C LYS A 127 7.57 2.69 19.51
N ALA A 128 6.57 3.22 20.23
CA ALA A 128 6.21 4.63 20.17
C ALA A 128 7.31 5.54 20.74
N ALA A 129 7.82 5.22 21.93
CA ALA A 129 8.88 5.98 22.59
C ALA A 129 10.20 5.94 21.81
N GLN A 130 10.57 4.77 21.26
CA GLN A 130 11.76 4.63 20.45
C GLN A 130 11.68 5.47 19.17
N LYS A 131 10.52 5.48 18.49
CA LYS A 131 10.29 6.30 17.29
C LYS A 131 10.38 7.80 17.61
N ASP A 132 9.69 8.28 18.64
CA ASP A 132 9.73 9.68 19.07
C ASP A 132 11.15 10.09 19.47
N PHE A 133 11.86 9.24 20.20
CA PHE A 133 13.24 9.51 20.61
C PHE A 133 14.18 9.63 19.40
N ALA A 134 14.06 8.71 18.42
CA ALA A 134 14.83 8.77 17.19
C ALA A 134 14.56 10.04 16.38
N GLN A 135 13.32 10.54 16.40
CA GLN A 135 12.96 11.80 15.77
C GLN A 135 13.55 13.00 16.53
N LYS A 136 13.39 13.08 17.85
CA LYS A 136 13.95 14.15 18.69
C LYS A 136 15.48 14.22 18.60
N LYS A 137 16.17 13.09 18.40
CA LYS A 137 17.61 13.05 18.17
C LYS A 137 18.09 13.74 16.89
N GLN A 138 17.20 14.02 15.94
CA GLN A 138 17.54 14.77 14.73
C GLN A 138 17.72 16.26 15.02
N ASP A 139 17.19 16.75 16.15
CA ASP A 139 17.41 18.11 16.63
C ASP A 139 18.81 18.25 17.27
N PRO A 140 19.69 19.13 16.74
CA PRO A 140 21.02 19.36 17.30
C PRO A 140 21.05 19.82 18.76
N ASP A 141 19.99 20.48 19.22
CA ASP A 141 19.87 21.06 20.55
C ASP A 141 19.17 20.13 21.55
N TYR A 142 18.78 18.93 21.11
CA TYR A 142 18.12 17.97 21.98
C TYR A 142 19.04 17.49 23.11
N ARG A 143 18.62 17.77 24.35
CA ARG A 143 19.41 17.52 25.58
C ARG A 143 19.89 16.08 25.75
N LEU A 144 19.18 15.11 25.16
CA LEU A 144 19.48 13.69 25.27
C LEU A 144 20.04 13.08 23.97
N LYS A 145 20.54 13.90 23.04
CA LYS A 145 21.07 13.43 21.74
C LYS A 145 22.17 12.36 21.83
N ASP A 146 23.00 12.43 22.88
CA ASP A 146 24.10 11.47 23.12
C ASP A 146 23.65 10.21 23.88
N HIS A 147 22.34 10.07 24.16
CA HIS A 147 21.78 8.87 24.76
C HIS A 147 21.27 7.91 23.68
N SER A 148 21.25 6.64 24.04
CA SER A 148 20.62 5.57 23.27
C SER A 148 19.38 5.09 24.00
N PHE A 149 18.31 4.84 23.25
CA PHE A 149 17.12 4.19 23.78
C PHE A 149 17.47 2.78 24.29
N GLN A 150 16.93 2.39 25.45
CA GLN A 150 17.15 1.08 26.06
C GLN A 150 15.88 0.23 25.98
N SER A 151 14.97 0.43 26.91
CA SER A 151 13.72 -0.34 27.01
C SER A 151 12.66 0.45 27.78
N CYS A 152 11.44 -0.05 27.73
CA CYS A 152 10.38 0.37 28.64
C CYS A 152 10.20 -0.63 29.80
N ASN A 153 9.67 -0.13 30.91
CA ASN A 153 9.14 -0.94 31.99
C ASN A 153 7.67 -0.55 32.17
N THR A 154 6.80 -1.40 31.66
CA THR A 154 5.35 -1.20 31.66
C THR A 154 4.68 -1.95 32.80
N SER A 155 3.71 -1.30 33.40
CA SER A 155 2.81 -1.84 34.41
C SER A 155 1.37 -1.65 33.95
N HIS A 156 0.40 -2.05 34.76
CA HIS A 156 -1.02 -1.82 34.46
C HIS A 156 -1.47 -0.36 34.62
N GLN A 157 -0.64 0.52 35.22
CA GLN A 157 -0.97 1.93 35.50
C GLN A 157 -0.24 2.91 34.58
N GLY A 158 0.77 2.45 33.85
CA GLY A 158 1.68 3.32 33.13
C GLY A 158 2.98 2.61 32.77
N ALA A 159 3.88 3.34 32.13
CA ALA A 159 5.18 2.83 31.70
C ALA A 159 6.27 3.89 31.86
N ASN A 160 7.49 3.45 32.17
CA ASN A 160 8.66 4.30 32.18
C ASN A 160 9.66 3.78 31.15
N CYS A 161 10.06 4.63 30.19
CA CYS A 161 11.06 4.24 29.19
C CYS A 161 12.38 4.94 29.42
N TYR A 162 13.44 4.15 29.31
CA TYR A 162 14.76 4.54 29.72
C TYR A 162 15.68 4.76 28.52
N VAL A 163 16.56 5.75 28.68
CA VAL A 163 17.66 6.01 27.76
C VAL A 163 18.96 6.05 28.54
N TYR A 164 20.05 5.64 27.91
CA TYR A 164 21.35 5.49 28.56
C TYR A 164 22.45 6.18 27.75
N SER A 165 23.39 6.83 28.45
CA SER A 165 24.67 7.26 27.89
C SER A 165 25.80 6.81 28.82
N SER A 166 27.00 6.64 28.28
CA SER A 166 28.19 6.32 29.08
C SER A 166 28.64 7.51 29.96
N LYS A 167 28.24 8.74 29.61
CA LYS A 167 28.64 9.98 30.30
C LYS A 167 27.62 10.46 31.34
N ASP A 168 26.33 10.28 31.06
CA ASP A 168 25.21 10.67 31.92
C ASP A 168 24.33 9.43 32.10
N ARG A 169 24.13 9.04 33.37
CA ARG A 169 23.52 7.76 33.79
C ARG A 169 22.12 7.55 33.17
N LEU A 170 21.51 6.39 33.45
CA LEU A 170 20.14 6.07 33.03
C LEU A 170 19.15 7.24 33.29
N ARG A 171 18.47 7.71 32.24
CA ARG A 171 17.41 8.72 32.29
C ARG A 171 16.08 8.08 31.89
N SER A 172 14.96 8.63 32.38
CA SER A 172 13.61 8.22 32.01
C SER A 172 12.84 9.38 31.39
N PRO A 173 13.11 9.76 30.12
CA PRO A 173 12.45 10.90 29.48
C PRO A 173 10.97 10.64 29.18
N TYR A 174 10.54 9.39 29.13
CA TYR A 174 9.15 9.03 28.86
C TYR A 174 8.52 8.40 30.09
N VAL A 175 7.54 9.11 30.66
CA VAL A 175 6.69 8.62 31.73
C VAL A 175 5.26 8.63 31.18
N PHE A 176 4.76 7.44 30.87
CA PHE A 176 3.41 7.23 30.41
C PHE A 176 2.50 6.93 31.59
N THR A 177 1.35 7.59 31.61
CA THR A 177 0.27 7.32 32.57
C THR A 177 -0.94 6.81 31.82
N LEU A 178 -1.61 5.80 32.37
CA LEU A 178 -2.91 5.38 31.85
C LEU A 178 -3.91 6.54 31.96
N LYS A 179 -4.57 6.82 30.86
CA LYS A 179 -5.64 7.79 30.75
C LYS A 179 -6.85 7.12 30.11
N GLU A 180 -7.96 7.10 30.85
CA GLU A 180 -9.20 6.47 30.41
C GLU A 180 -10.12 7.54 29.80
N PHE A 181 -9.77 7.99 28.60
CA PHE A 181 -10.60 8.86 27.77
C PHE A 181 -10.53 8.42 26.32
N GLN A 182 -11.50 8.85 25.51
CA GLN A 182 -11.51 8.56 24.09
C GLN A 182 -10.42 9.36 23.38
N ILE A 183 -9.43 8.66 22.82
CA ILE A 183 -8.56 9.21 21.78
C ILE A 183 -8.90 8.59 20.45
N SER A 184 -8.67 9.36 19.39
CA SER A 184 -8.75 8.86 18.02
C SER A 184 -7.39 8.91 17.34
N GLU A 185 -7.20 8.00 16.40
CA GLU A 185 -6.07 7.97 15.48
C GLU A 185 -6.62 7.98 14.05
N THR A 186 -6.05 8.83 13.20
CA THR A 186 -6.35 8.88 11.77
C THR A 186 -5.46 7.91 11.01
N LEU A 187 -6.06 7.08 10.15
CA LEU A 187 -5.32 6.19 9.28
C LEU A 187 -4.48 7.00 8.31
N THR A 188 -3.17 6.81 8.36
CA THR A 188 -2.24 7.45 7.42
C THR A 188 -2.13 6.64 6.13
N GLN A 189 -1.66 7.27 5.05
CA GLN A 189 -1.36 6.55 3.81
C GLN A 189 -0.32 5.44 4.02
N GLU A 190 0.71 5.70 4.82
CA GLU A 190 1.76 4.69 5.10
C GLU A 190 1.17 3.46 5.79
N GLU A 191 0.34 3.68 6.81
CA GLU A 191 -0.29 2.58 7.54
C GLU A 191 -1.33 1.86 6.68
N PHE A 192 -2.13 2.61 5.91
CA PHE A 192 -3.03 2.03 4.92
C PHE A 192 -2.29 1.10 3.96
N LEU A 193 -1.13 1.50 3.44
CA LEU A 193 -0.35 0.65 2.54
C LEU A 193 0.17 -0.60 3.24
N LYS A 194 0.58 -0.53 4.51
CA LYS A 194 0.97 -1.74 5.27
C LYS A 194 -0.19 -2.73 5.42
N LEU A 195 -1.40 -2.22 5.64
CA LEU A 195 -2.60 -3.03 5.81
C LEU A 195 -3.12 -3.61 4.49
N ALA A 196 -3.20 -2.79 3.44
CA ALA A 196 -4.02 -3.07 2.26
C ALA A 196 -3.24 -3.47 1.00
N THR A 197 -1.90 -3.38 0.98
CA THR A 197 -1.10 -3.68 -0.23
C THR A 197 -1.38 -5.07 -0.78
N GLY A 198 -1.50 -6.09 0.09
CA GLY A 198 -1.80 -7.46 -0.34
C GLY A 198 -3.15 -7.57 -1.06
N SER A 199 -4.19 -6.92 -0.51
CA SER A 199 -5.52 -6.89 -1.12
C SER A 199 -5.53 -6.12 -2.44
N ILE A 200 -4.84 -4.98 -2.51
CA ILE A 200 -4.68 -4.20 -3.75
C ILE A 200 -3.98 -5.03 -4.84
N ASP A 201 -2.87 -5.69 -4.51
CA ASP A 201 -2.12 -6.52 -5.47
C ASP A 201 -2.95 -7.72 -5.96
N SER A 202 -3.79 -8.30 -5.10
CA SER A 202 -4.67 -9.41 -5.48
C SER A 202 -5.82 -8.99 -6.40
N ARG A 203 -6.29 -7.73 -6.27
CA ARG A 203 -7.43 -7.17 -7.01
C ARG A 203 -7.15 -5.72 -7.44
N PRO A 204 -6.21 -5.49 -8.36
CA PRO A 204 -5.73 -4.15 -8.67
C PRO A 204 -6.68 -3.35 -9.57
N THR A 205 -7.55 -4.02 -10.34
CA THR A 205 -8.36 -3.38 -11.39
C THR A 205 -9.14 -2.16 -10.92
N PRO A 206 -9.88 -2.17 -9.79
CA PRO A 206 -10.61 -0.98 -9.35
C PRO A 206 -9.70 0.22 -9.05
N PHE A 207 -8.47 -0.04 -8.59
CA PHE A 207 -7.48 1.01 -8.32
C PHE A 207 -6.83 1.52 -9.60
N VAL A 208 -6.53 0.63 -10.55
CA VAL A 208 -5.99 0.99 -11.88
C VAL A 208 -6.98 1.85 -12.65
N GLU A 209 -8.24 1.42 -12.72
CA GLU A 209 -9.29 2.17 -13.42
C GLU A 209 -9.66 3.45 -12.66
N GLY A 210 -9.76 3.38 -11.32
CA GLY A 210 -10.07 4.53 -10.47
C GLY A 210 -8.98 5.62 -10.47
N SER A 211 -7.74 5.26 -10.78
CA SER A 211 -6.63 6.21 -10.99
C SER A 211 -6.49 6.70 -12.43
N GLY A 212 -7.37 6.27 -13.35
CA GLY A 212 -7.32 6.68 -14.76
C GLY A 212 -6.23 5.99 -15.56
N ARG A 213 -5.83 4.77 -15.17
CA ARG A 213 -4.78 3.96 -15.82
C ARG A 213 -3.43 4.70 -15.88
N PRO A 214 -2.84 5.03 -14.73
CA PRO A 214 -1.60 5.78 -14.69
C PRO A 214 -0.46 5.00 -15.34
N ASP A 215 0.38 5.72 -16.09
CA ASP A 215 1.55 5.19 -16.78
C ASP A 215 1.22 4.00 -17.70
N TYR A 216 0.00 3.98 -18.26
CA TYR A 216 -0.46 2.93 -19.16
C TYR A 216 0.43 2.82 -20.39
N LYS A 217 0.92 1.60 -20.64
CA LYS A 217 1.71 1.27 -21.82
C LYS A 217 1.11 0.06 -22.50
N GLU A 218 0.92 0.18 -23.82
CA GLU A 218 0.65 -0.94 -24.70
C GLU A 218 1.90 -1.27 -25.50
N GLU A 219 2.29 -2.53 -25.45
CA GLU A 219 3.38 -3.06 -26.27
C GLU A 219 2.84 -4.13 -27.20
N LEU A 220 3.11 -3.96 -28.49
CA LEU A 220 2.79 -4.94 -29.52
C LEU A 220 4.03 -5.81 -29.78
N SER A 221 3.94 -7.09 -29.44
CA SER A 221 4.96 -8.07 -29.77
C SER A 221 4.46 -8.99 -30.86
N VAL A 222 5.24 -9.14 -31.93
CA VAL A 222 5.03 -10.19 -32.94
C VAL A 222 5.88 -11.40 -32.59
N SER A 223 5.32 -12.61 -32.68
CA SER A 223 6.12 -13.82 -32.48
C SER A 223 7.04 -14.01 -33.70
N PRO A 224 8.29 -14.51 -33.52
CA PRO A 224 9.16 -14.79 -34.65
C PRO A 224 8.44 -15.71 -35.66
N THR A 225 8.31 -15.27 -36.90
CA THR A 225 7.55 -15.98 -37.95
C THR A 225 8.06 -15.58 -39.31
N THR A 226 8.06 -16.53 -40.26
CA THR A 226 8.47 -16.30 -41.63
C THR A 226 7.29 -16.50 -42.57
N VAL A 227 7.09 -15.56 -43.47
CA VAL A 227 6.09 -15.63 -44.56
C VAL A 227 6.85 -15.72 -45.87
N THR A 228 6.65 -16.83 -46.58
CA THR A 228 7.19 -17.01 -47.94
C THR A 228 6.09 -16.69 -48.95
N ILE A 229 6.42 -15.90 -49.95
CA ILE A 229 5.60 -15.62 -51.13
C ILE A 229 6.31 -16.28 -52.30
N GLU A 230 5.69 -17.31 -52.87
CA GLU A 230 6.17 -17.94 -54.10
C GLU A 230 5.89 -17.01 -55.27
N THR A 231 6.92 -16.64 -56.03
CA THR A 231 6.77 -15.86 -57.27
C THR A 231 7.42 -16.57 -58.44
N LYS A 232 7.09 -16.13 -59.66
CA LYS A 232 7.72 -16.67 -60.88
C LYS A 232 9.24 -16.45 -60.93
N ASP A 233 9.75 -15.41 -60.28
CA ASP A 233 11.17 -15.02 -60.31
C ASP A 233 11.94 -15.51 -59.07
N GLY A 234 11.30 -16.34 -58.22
CA GLY A 234 11.89 -16.89 -56.99
C GLY A 234 11.09 -16.54 -55.72
N PRO A 235 11.36 -17.19 -54.58
CA PRO A 235 10.64 -16.94 -53.34
C PRO A 235 11.07 -15.60 -52.71
N VAL A 236 10.09 -14.81 -52.26
CA VAL A 236 10.31 -13.66 -51.39
C VAL A 236 10.02 -14.09 -49.94
N VAL A 237 10.99 -13.93 -49.06
CA VAL A 237 10.92 -14.39 -47.67
C VAL A 237 10.86 -13.17 -46.74
N ILE A 238 9.74 -13.00 -46.04
CA ILE A 238 9.55 -11.95 -45.04
C ILE A 238 9.65 -12.58 -43.66
N SER A 239 10.67 -12.21 -42.90
CA SER A 239 10.88 -12.70 -41.53
C SER A 239 10.52 -11.61 -40.53
N PHE A 240 9.58 -11.91 -39.64
CA PHE A 240 9.24 -11.11 -38.46
C PHE A 240 10.01 -11.68 -37.27
N GLY A 241 10.64 -10.84 -36.47
CA GLY A 241 11.41 -11.25 -35.31
C GLY A 241 11.48 -10.16 -34.24
N ARG A 242 12.37 -10.33 -33.27
CA ARG A 242 12.78 -9.28 -32.33
C ARG A 242 14.23 -8.91 -32.58
N ASP A 243 14.55 -7.63 -32.47
CA ASP A 243 15.94 -7.18 -32.40
C ASP A 243 16.54 -7.44 -31.01
N LYS A 244 17.82 -7.12 -30.88
CA LYS A 244 18.60 -7.24 -29.63
C LYS A 244 18.04 -6.42 -28.46
N ASP A 245 17.24 -5.41 -28.75
CA ASP A 245 16.62 -4.53 -27.77
C ASP A 245 15.16 -4.96 -27.46
N GLY A 246 14.72 -6.09 -28.02
CA GLY A 246 13.41 -6.68 -27.81
C GLY A 246 12.28 -6.08 -28.66
N LYS A 247 12.58 -5.14 -29.56
CA LYS A 247 11.58 -4.52 -30.45
C LYS A 247 11.31 -5.41 -31.65
N THR A 248 10.06 -5.38 -32.13
CA THR A 248 9.65 -6.10 -33.35
C THR A 248 10.44 -5.56 -34.55
N ASN A 249 11.10 -6.46 -35.29
CA ASN A 249 11.78 -6.14 -36.55
C ASN A 249 11.22 -6.98 -37.71
N VAL A 250 11.41 -6.48 -38.94
CA VAL A 250 11.02 -7.17 -40.17
C VAL A 250 12.21 -7.17 -41.12
N THR A 251 12.56 -8.35 -41.63
CA THR A 251 13.61 -8.53 -42.63
C THR A 251 12.98 -9.10 -43.89
N VAL A 252 13.28 -8.52 -45.05
CA VAL A 252 12.80 -9.00 -46.35
C VAL A 252 14.01 -9.47 -47.16
N ASN A 253 14.01 -10.76 -47.52
CA ASN A 253 15.01 -11.36 -48.38
C ASN A 253 14.36 -11.72 -49.72
N ILE A 254 14.97 -11.26 -50.81
CA ILE A 254 14.58 -11.59 -52.18
C ILE A 254 15.68 -12.46 -52.75
N THR A 255 15.37 -13.72 -53.03
CA THR A 255 16.27 -14.63 -53.74
C THR A 255 15.86 -14.68 -55.21
N GLY A 256 16.69 -14.12 -56.07
CA GLY A 256 16.58 -14.16 -57.53
C GLY A 256 17.87 -14.66 -58.17
#